data_AF-A0A085LJ62-F1
#
_entry.id   AF-A0A085LJ62-F1
#
_cell.length_a   1.000
_cell.length_b   1.000
_cell.length_c   1.000
_cell.angle_alpha   90.00
_cell.angle_beta   90.00
_cell.angle_gamma   90.00
#
_symmetry.space_group_name_H-M   'P 1'
#
loop_
_entity.id
_entity.type
_entity.pdbx_description
1 polymer ?
#
loop_
_entity_poly.entity_id
_entity_poly.type
_entity_poly.pdbx_seq_one_letter_code
_entity_poly.pdbx_strand_id
1 'polypeptide(L)'
;MIEEKRKSQTAADQSNLPLTRWNNVSSAQQVTRPTSLSSLGYVNLEELSHYPWYVGELDRVRAEQLIKGLPMGTFLVRFSRARSQYAISISYFNERYEVKHLKVEMGDNRFYLDTDLYFASLVELVNHYEDHNLRQSFRALDTTLKIPVKAIITGFAIALHDFEATAPNMVSFRRNDLVIILSKKDSERGWWRGMVNGRMGYFPCSYVIEKEDFG
;
A
#
# COMPACT_ATOMS: atom_id res chain seq x y z
N MET A 1 59.01 -5.05 -9.35
CA MET A 1 57.99 -4.02 -9.08
C MET A 1 56.72 -4.51 -9.74
N ILE A 2 55.79 -5.12 -8.98
CA ILE A 2 54.58 -4.46 -8.41
C ILE A 2 53.62 -4.13 -9.58
N GLU A 3 52.40 -4.64 -9.76
CA GLU A 3 51.38 -5.19 -8.84
C GLU A 3 50.35 -6.02 -9.63
N GLU A 4 49.66 -6.92 -8.92
CA GLU A 4 48.56 -7.79 -9.31
C GLU A 4 47.22 -7.09 -9.70
N LYS A 5 46.37 -7.87 -10.40
CA LYS A 5 44.90 -8.02 -10.23
C LYS A 5 43.98 -6.81 -10.53
N ARG A 6 43.02 -7.01 -11.45
CA ARG A 6 41.67 -7.56 -11.13
C ARG A 6 40.75 -7.63 -12.35
N LYS A 7 40.11 -8.79 -12.52
CA LYS A 7 38.82 -8.98 -13.20
C LYS A 7 37.72 -8.33 -12.36
N SER A 8 36.72 -7.73 -12.99
CA SER A 8 35.40 -7.52 -12.36
C SER A 8 34.28 -7.73 -13.37
N GLN A 9 33.55 -8.83 -13.15
CA GLN A 9 32.17 -9.06 -13.55
C GLN A 9 31.27 -7.98 -12.94
N THR A 10 30.31 -7.48 -13.72
CA THR A 10 29.16 -6.73 -13.20
C THR A 10 27.95 -7.66 -13.23
N ALA A 11 27.68 -8.26 -12.07
CA ALA A 11 26.39 -8.86 -11.74
C ALA A 11 25.51 -7.82 -11.05
N ALA A 12 24.20 -8.02 -11.17
CA ALA A 12 23.12 -7.13 -10.78
C ALA A 12 23.26 -6.48 -9.39
N ASP A 13 23.06 -5.17 -9.34
CA ASP A 13 22.93 -4.41 -8.09
C ASP A 13 21.45 -4.34 -7.71
N GLN A 14 21.06 -5.22 -6.78
CA GLN A 14 19.87 -5.09 -5.96
C GLN A 14 20.26 -4.39 -4.66
N SER A 15 20.07 -3.08 -4.58
CA SER A 15 20.08 -2.28 -3.33
C SER A 15 19.59 -0.87 -3.73
N ASN A 16 18.80 -0.08 -3.02
CA ASN A 16 18.33 0.01 -1.65
C ASN A 16 17.02 0.82 -1.69
N LEU A 17 15.97 0.40 -0.98
CA LEU A 17 14.92 1.31 -0.54
C LEU A 17 15.19 1.60 0.95
N PRO A 18 15.12 2.86 1.41
CA PRO A 18 15.39 3.16 2.81
C PRO A 18 14.25 2.62 3.67
N LEU A 19 14.56 1.65 4.53
CA LEU A 19 13.73 1.28 5.68
C LEU A 19 13.93 2.36 6.74
N THR A 20 13.11 3.41 6.71
CA THR A 20 13.09 4.37 7.82
C THR A 20 12.40 3.72 9.01
N ARG A 21 13.22 3.15 9.88
CA ARG A 21 12.84 2.57 11.17
C ARG A 21 12.40 3.68 12.12
N TRP A 22 11.10 3.76 12.40
CA TRP A 22 10.56 4.59 13.48
C TRP A 22 10.88 3.90 14.81
N ASN A 23 12.02 4.26 15.41
CA ASN A 23 12.42 3.71 16.69
C ASN A 23 11.83 4.47 17.88
N ASN A 24 11.46 3.66 18.88
CA ASN A 24 11.37 3.92 20.31
C ASN A 24 10.13 4.62 20.86
N VAL A 25 9.21 3.79 21.39
CA VAL A 25 8.88 3.86 22.82
C VAL A 25 8.84 2.43 23.39
N SER A 26 9.78 2.09 24.26
CA SER A 26 9.68 0.96 25.17
C SER A 26 10.06 1.43 26.56
N SER A 27 9.04 1.67 27.36
CA SER A 27 9.08 1.46 28.80
C SER A 27 7.64 1.31 29.27
N ALA A 28 7.29 0.09 29.64
CA ALA A 28 6.09 -0.20 30.39
C ALA A 28 6.16 0.59 31.71
N GLN A 29 5.40 1.67 31.81
CA GLN A 29 5.02 2.33 33.06
C GLN A 29 3.70 3.05 32.82
N GLN A 30 2.75 2.80 33.72
CA GLN A 30 1.42 3.39 33.74
C GLN A 30 1.53 4.91 33.69
N VAL A 31 1.16 5.52 32.57
CA VAL A 31 0.93 6.97 32.47
C VAL A 31 -0.58 7.16 32.30
N THR A 32 -1.23 7.59 33.37
CA THR A 32 -2.58 8.14 33.33
C THR A 32 -2.58 9.34 32.37
N ARG A 33 -3.40 9.27 31.31
CA ARG A 33 -3.51 10.33 30.29
C ARG A 33 -4.95 10.43 29.76
N PRO A 34 -5.32 11.60 29.22
CA PRO A 34 -6.41 12.41 29.76
C PRO A 34 -7.78 12.00 29.22
N THR A 35 -8.78 12.14 30.08
CA THR A 35 -10.20 12.02 29.78
C THR A 35 -10.62 13.09 28.75
N SER A 36 -11.42 12.66 27.76
CA SER A 36 -12.03 13.42 26.64
C SER A 36 -11.17 13.44 25.36
N LEU A 37 -11.60 12.97 24.17
CA LEU A 37 -12.95 12.81 23.59
C LEU A 37 -12.99 11.62 22.59
N SER A 38 -13.91 10.66 22.77
CA SER A 38 -14.59 9.86 21.71
C SER A 38 -15.45 8.74 22.35
N SER A 39 -16.42 9.13 23.18
CA SER A 39 -17.28 8.21 23.95
C SER A 39 -18.31 7.42 23.11
N LEU A 40 -18.19 7.32 21.78
CA LEU A 40 -19.22 6.69 20.93
C LEU A 40 -18.65 6.00 19.69
N GLY A 41 -17.56 5.21 19.79
CA GLY A 41 -17.13 4.34 18.68
C GLY A 41 -16.85 5.05 17.34
N TYR A 42 -16.68 6.39 17.35
CA TYR A 42 -16.39 7.18 16.17
C TYR A 42 -14.90 7.14 15.92
N VAL A 43 -14.52 6.43 14.86
CA VAL A 43 -13.18 6.52 14.30
C VAL A 43 -12.97 7.96 13.82
N ASN A 44 -11.92 8.63 14.34
CA ASN A 44 -11.60 9.98 13.91
C ASN A 44 -11.03 9.96 12.49
N LEU A 45 -11.86 10.28 11.50
CA LEU A 45 -11.51 10.22 10.07
C LEU A 45 -10.42 11.23 9.69
N GLU A 46 -10.39 12.40 10.33
CA GLU A 46 -9.35 13.41 10.10
C GLU A 46 -7.99 12.89 10.53
N GLU A 47 -7.94 12.18 11.66
CA GLU A 47 -6.72 11.55 12.17
C GLU A 47 -6.25 10.42 11.24
N LEU A 48 -7.17 9.59 10.75
CA LEU A 48 -6.83 8.48 9.84
C LEU A 48 -6.24 8.94 8.51
N SER A 49 -6.67 10.10 7.99
CA SER A 49 -6.23 10.62 6.69
C SER A 49 -4.71 10.80 6.59
N HIS A 50 -4.05 11.07 7.72
CA HIS A 50 -2.60 11.23 7.83
C HIS A 50 -1.83 9.92 7.71
N TYR A 51 -2.47 8.77 7.93
CA TYR A 51 -1.78 7.50 7.85
C TYR A 51 -1.55 7.09 6.38
N PRO A 52 -0.33 6.64 6.04
CA PRO A 52 0.04 6.30 4.66
C PRO A 52 -0.71 5.06 4.14
N TRP A 53 -1.28 4.26 5.04
CA TRP A 53 -2.06 3.07 4.70
C TRP A 53 -3.56 3.36 4.52
N TYR A 54 -4.07 4.49 4.99
CA TYR A 54 -5.51 4.76 4.93
C TYR A 54 -5.90 5.47 3.63
N VAL A 55 -6.85 4.91 2.88
CA VAL A 55 -7.30 5.45 1.59
C VAL A 55 -8.74 5.96 1.59
N GLY A 56 -9.39 6.02 2.75
CA GLY A 56 -10.77 6.51 2.84
C GLY A 56 -11.80 5.53 2.29
N GLU A 57 -12.88 6.06 1.72
CA GLU A 57 -13.92 5.26 1.08
C GLU A 57 -13.37 4.61 -0.19
N LEU A 58 -13.33 3.27 -0.20
CA LEU A 58 -12.91 2.51 -1.38
C LEU A 58 -13.60 1.15 -1.41
N ASP A 59 -14.18 0.81 -2.55
CA ASP A 59 -14.74 -0.51 -2.75
C ASP A 59 -13.66 -1.57 -2.93
N ARG A 60 -14.10 -2.83 -2.89
CA ARG A 60 -13.21 -3.98 -2.98
C ARG A 60 -12.49 -4.06 -4.32
N VAL A 61 -13.20 -3.84 -5.43
CA VAL A 61 -12.67 -4.00 -6.79
C VAL A 61 -11.60 -2.95 -7.07
N ARG A 62 -11.88 -1.70 -6.68
CA ARG A 62 -10.90 -0.61 -6.77
C ARG A 62 -9.66 -0.87 -5.92
N ALA A 63 -9.83 -1.40 -4.70
CA ALA A 63 -8.70 -1.79 -3.87
C ALA A 63 -7.84 -2.88 -4.52
N GLU A 64 -8.46 -3.88 -5.17
CA GLU A 64 -7.73 -4.91 -5.91
C GLU A 64 -6.93 -4.29 -7.07
N GLN A 65 -7.52 -3.37 -7.84
CA GLN A 65 -6.83 -2.67 -8.93
C GLN A 65 -5.63 -1.85 -8.45
N LEU A 66 -5.71 -1.24 -7.26
CA LEU A 66 -4.65 -0.42 -6.71
C LEU A 66 -3.41 -1.20 -6.30
N ILE A 67 -3.56 -2.42 -5.76
CA ILE A 67 -2.44 -3.13 -5.12
C ILE A 67 -2.10 -4.48 -5.73
N LYS A 68 -2.89 -4.98 -6.69
CA LYS A 68 -2.56 -6.21 -7.41
C LYS A 68 -1.26 -6.06 -8.19
N GLY A 69 -0.34 -7.01 -8.00
CA GLY A 69 0.99 -6.98 -8.62
C GLY A 69 1.99 -6.07 -7.92
N LEU A 70 1.59 -5.34 -6.87
CA LEU A 70 2.54 -4.64 -5.99
C LEU A 70 3.28 -5.63 -5.08
N PRO A 71 4.44 -5.24 -4.52
CA PRO A 71 5.23 -6.10 -3.64
C PRO A 71 4.41 -6.78 -2.53
N MET A 72 4.83 -7.99 -2.15
CA MET A 72 4.17 -8.72 -1.06
C MET A 72 4.18 -7.90 0.23
N GLY A 73 3.02 -7.85 0.90
CA GLY A 73 2.82 -7.06 2.10
C GLY A 73 2.47 -5.59 1.84
N THR A 74 2.35 -5.16 0.57
CA THR A 74 1.72 -3.88 0.26
C THR A 74 0.24 -3.92 0.66
N PHE A 75 -0.19 -2.96 1.47
CA PHE A 75 -1.52 -2.95 2.05
C PHE A 75 -2.15 -1.56 2.05
N LEU A 76 -3.48 -1.56 2.17
CA LEU A 76 -4.29 -0.38 2.41
C LEU A 76 -5.44 -0.71 3.37
N VAL A 77 -5.91 0.30 4.08
CA VAL A 77 -7.13 0.27 4.87
C VAL A 77 -8.15 1.17 4.22
N ARG A 78 -9.34 0.62 3.99
CA ARG A 78 -10.45 1.29 3.29
C ARG A 78 -11.74 1.14 4.07
N PHE A 79 -12.63 2.12 3.91
CA PHE A 79 -14.00 2.04 4.38
C PHE A 79 -14.94 1.65 3.21
N SER A 80 -15.67 0.55 3.38
CA SER A 80 -16.68 0.10 2.44
C SER A 80 -18.03 0.68 2.81
N ARG A 81 -18.44 1.79 2.18
CA ARG A 81 -19.74 2.44 2.44
C ARG A 81 -20.93 1.50 2.28
N ALA A 82 -20.91 0.62 1.27
CA ALA A 82 -21.96 -0.37 1.05
C ALA A 82 -22.12 -1.41 2.17
N ARG A 83 -21.08 -1.61 2.99
CA ARG A 83 -21.09 -2.54 4.14
C ARG A 83 -20.95 -1.82 5.48
N SER A 84 -20.85 -0.50 5.47
CA SER A 84 -20.51 0.35 6.62
C SER A 84 -19.35 -0.22 7.45
N GLN A 85 -18.25 -0.61 6.78
CA GLN A 85 -17.21 -1.42 7.41
C GLN A 85 -15.80 -1.13 6.88
N TYR A 86 -14.82 -1.11 7.78
CA TYR A 86 -13.41 -1.14 7.43
C TYR A 86 -12.94 -2.50 6.93
N ALA A 87 -12.03 -2.48 5.98
CA ALA A 87 -11.33 -3.66 5.51
C ALA A 87 -9.86 -3.34 5.26
N ILE A 88 -8.99 -4.30 5.55
CA ILE A 88 -7.58 -4.26 5.16
C ILE A 88 -7.44 -5.05 3.86
N SER A 89 -6.93 -4.42 2.81
CA SER A 89 -6.61 -5.10 1.56
C SER A 89 -5.10 -5.23 1.46
N ILE A 90 -4.59 -6.43 1.20
CA ILE A 90 -3.16 -6.73 1.20
C ILE A 90 -2.78 -7.59 -0.01
N SER A 91 -1.72 -7.18 -0.71
CA SER A 91 -1.04 -7.99 -1.73
C SER A 91 -0.27 -9.11 -1.05
N TYR A 92 -0.52 -10.35 -1.46
CA TYR A 92 0.09 -11.53 -0.89
C TYR A 92 0.70 -12.43 -1.97
N PHE A 93 1.80 -13.11 -1.63
CA PHE A 93 2.47 -14.01 -2.54
C PHE A 93 1.69 -15.32 -2.67
N ASN A 94 1.04 -15.48 -3.81
CA ASN A 94 0.71 -16.77 -4.38
C ASN A 94 1.14 -16.79 -5.85
N GLU A 95 0.83 -17.85 -6.59
CA GLU A 95 1.18 -17.99 -8.01
C GLU A 95 0.67 -16.82 -8.90
N ARG A 96 -0.25 -15.99 -8.40
CA ARG A 96 -0.91 -14.90 -9.15
C ARG A 96 -0.84 -13.52 -8.50
N TYR A 97 -0.05 -13.34 -7.43
CA TYR A 97 0.01 -12.09 -6.64
C TYR A 97 -1.38 -11.53 -6.33
N GLU A 98 -2.24 -12.37 -5.74
CA GLU A 98 -3.60 -12.00 -5.39
C GLU A 98 -3.68 -11.00 -4.23
N VAL A 99 -4.83 -10.34 -4.15
CA VAL A 99 -5.19 -9.44 -3.06
C VAL A 99 -6.13 -10.17 -2.10
N LYS A 100 -5.80 -10.17 -0.80
CA LYS A 100 -6.69 -10.61 0.25
C LYS A 100 -7.37 -9.41 0.91
N HIS A 101 -8.63 -9.58 1.31
CA HIS A 101 -9.40 -8.57 2.03
C HIS A 101 -9.79 -9.13 3.39
N LEU A 102 -9.27 -8.50 4.44
CA LEU A 102 -9.54 -8.85 5.82
C LEU A 102 -10.61 -7.90 6.34
N LYS A 103 -11.71 -8.49 6.81
CA LYS A 103 -12.82 -7.76 7.42
C LYS A 103 -12.38 -7.27 8.79
N VAL A 104 -12.51 -5.97 9.06
CA VAL A 104 -12.32 -5.44 10.41
C VAL A 104 -13.68 -5.49 11.11
N GLU A 105 -13.79 -6.33 12.13
CA GLU A 105 -14.96 -6.38 12.99
C GLU A 105 -14.90 -5.25 14.02
N MET A 106 -16.07 -4.69 14.34
CA MET A 106 -16.23 -3.58 15.27
C MET A 106 -17.38 -3.87 16.23
N GLY A 107 -17.14 -3.76 17.53
CA GLY A 107 -18.15 -3.95 18.57
C GLY A 107 -17.57 -3.68 19.96
N ASP A 108 -18.38 -3.17 20.89
CA ASP A 108 -17.97 -2.86 22.28
C ASP A 108 -16.67 -2.04 22.40
N ASN A 109 -16.49 -1.08 21.48
CA ASN A 109 -15.29 -0.25 21.40
C ASN A 109 -14.00 -1.05 21.14
N ARG A 110 -14.12 -2.18 20.43
CA ARG A 110 -13.03 -3.06 20.02
C ARG A 110 -12.97 -3.18 18.51
N PHE A 111 -11.75 -3.33 18.01
CA PHE A 111 -11.43 -3.63 16.61
C PHE A 111 -10.67 -4.94 16.56
N TYR A 112 -11.03 -5.85 15.66
CA TYR A 112 -10.33 -7.12 15.52
C TYR A 112 -10.46 -7.72 14.13
N LEU A 113 -9.50 -8.57 13.79
CA LEU A 113 -9.55 -9.46 12.61
C LEU A 113 -9.87 -10.91 12.99
N ASP A 114 -9.62 -11.26 14.26
CA ASP A 114 -9.72 -12.58 14.87
C ASP A 114 -10.35 -12.40 16.26
N THR A 115 -11.26 -13.28 16.65
CA THR A 115 -12.01 -13.16 17.91
C THR A 115 -11.11 -13.25 19.15
N ASP A 116 -9.93 -13.87 19.02
CA ASP A 116 -9.00 -14.07 20.13
C ASP A 116 -8.06 -12.87 20.36
N LEU A 117 -8.09 -11.86 19.48
CA LEU A 117 -7.18 -10.71 19.55
C LEU A 117 -7.87 -9.40 19.13
N TYR A 118 -8.01 -8.48 20.09
CA TYR A 118 -8.73 -7.22 19.91
C TYR A 118 -7.93 -5.99 20.37
N PHE A 119 -8.28 -4.84 19.80
CA PHE A 119 -7.58 -3.57 19.98
C PHE A 119 -8.56 -2.44 20.30
N ALA A 120 -8.09 -1.38 20.96
CA ALA A 120 -8.93 -0.23 21.32
C ALA A 120 -9.18 0.70 20.12
N SER A 121 -8.35 0.62 19.08
CA SER A 121 -8.49 1.41 17.86
C SER A 121 -8.05 0.65 16.61
N LEU A 122 -8.48 1.15 15.44
CA LEU A 122 -8.01 0.66 14.14
C LEU A 122 -6.50 0.87 13.97
N VAL A 123 -5.96 1.96 14.51
CA VAL A 123 -4.51 2.26 14.47
C VAL A 123 -3.73 1.21 15.25
N GLU A 124 -4.15 0.86 16.46
CA GLU A 124 -3.50 -0.18 17.25
C GLU A 124 -3.55 -1.54 16.56
N LEU A 125 -4.68 -1.88 15.93
CA LEU A 125 -4.82 -3.09 15.14
C LEU A 125 -3.81 -3.12 13.99
N VAL A 126 -3.70 -2.04 13.21
CA VAL A 126 -2.74 -1.96 12.11
C VAL A 126 -1.32 -2.07 12.63
N ASN A 127 -0.93 -1.24 13.61
CA ASN A 127 0.41 -1.25 14.22
C ASN A 127 0.81 -2.64 14.71
N HIS A 128 -0.13 -3.39 15.32
CA HIS A 128 0.15 -4.76 15.73
C HIS A 128 0.54 -5.64 14.53
N TYR A 129 -0.26 -5.64 13.46
CA TYR A 129 -0.01 -6.48 12.28
C TYR A 129 1.06 -5.95 11.32
N GLU A 130 1.62 -4.76 11.56
CA GLU A 130 2.87 -4.32 10.89
C GLU A 130 4.06 -5.18 11.37
N ASP A 131 4.07 -5.56 12.65
CA ASP A 131 5.16 -6.33 13.28
C ASP A 131 4.81 -7.81 13.60
N HIS A 132 3.53 -8.16 13.64
CA HIS A 132 3.06 -9.51 13.94
C HIS A 132 2.47 -10.20 12.71
N ASN A 133 2.90 -11.43 12.46
CA ASN A 133 2.55 -12.16 11.24
C ASN A 133 1.06 -12.52 11.22
N LEU A 134 0.39 -12.17 10.12
CA LEU A 134 -1.03 -12.44 9.89
C LEU A 134 -1.35 -13.94 9.86
N ARG A 135 -0.36 -14.81 9.66
CA ARG A 135 -0.51 -16.27 9.65
C ARG A 135 -1.12 -16.85 10.93
N GLN A 136 -0.97 -16.14 12.05
CA GLN A 136 -1.53 -16.54 13.34
C GLN A 136 -3.06 -16.67 13.27
N SER A 137 -3.71 -15.68 12.63
CA SER A 137 -5.16 -15.66 12.40
C SER A 137 -5.56 -16.19 11.01
N PHE A 138 -4.68 -16.03 10.02
CA PHE A 138 -4.95 -16.33 8.61
C PHE A 138 -3.84 -17.21 8.04
N ARG A 139 -3.92 -18.53 8.23
CA ARG A 139 -2.85 -19.50 7.89
C ARG A 139 -2.23 -19.36 6.49
N ALA A 140 -2.99 -18.88 5.52
CA ALA A 140 -2.54 -18.66 4.14
C ALA A 140 -1.89 -17.29 3.90
N LEU A 141 -1.67 -16.46 4.94
CA LEU A 141 -1.18 -15.10 4.83
C LEU A 141 0.11 -14.94 5.63
N ASP A 142 1.18 -15.60 5.15
CA ASP A 142 2.51 -15.56 5.75
C ASP A 142 3.25 -14.25 5.44
N THR A 143 2.72 -13.15 5.97
CA THR A 143 3.27 -11.80 5.82
C THR A 143 2.71 -10.89 6.93
N THR A 144 3.31 -9.72 7.07
CA THR A 144 2.79 -8.60 7.86
C THR A 144 2.26 -7.51 6.94
N LEU A 145 1.66 -6.47 7.53
CA LEU A 145 1.31 -5.21 6.87
C LEU A 145 2.60 -4.40 6.61
N LYS A 146 3.37 -4.78 5.58
CA LYS A 146 4.75 -4.30 5.40
C LYS A 146 4.87 -2.91 4.80
N ILE A 147 4.07 -2.64 3.77
CA ILE A 147 4.27 -1.46 2.92
C ILE A 147 2.93 -0.73 2.77
N PRO A 148 2.76 0.46 3.38
CA PRO A 148 1.55 1.23 3.19
C PRO A 148 1.43 1.69 1.73
N VAL A 149 0.23 1.64 1.15
CA VAL A 149 0.02 1.92 -0.28
C VAL A 149 0.53 3.31 -0.72
N LYS A 150 0.41 4.35 0.12
CA LYS A 150 0.89 5.71 -0.20
C LYS A 150 2.42 5.83 -0.19
N ALA A 151 3.15 4.80 0.24
CA ALA A 151 4.61 4.73 0.06
C ALA A 151 5.02 4.22 -1.33
N ILE A 152 4.09 3.63 -2.09
CA ILE A 152 4.32 3.07 -3.42
C ILE A 152 3.66 3.93 -4.50
N ILE A 153 2.41 4.37 -4.26
CA ILE A 153 1.65 5.18 -5.20
C ILE A 153 1.96 6.65 -4.97
N THR A 154 2.48 7.30 -6.00
CA THR A 154 2.89 8.71 -5.98
C THR A 154 1.87 9.66 -6.58
N GLY A 155 0.83 9.12 -7.22
CA GLY A 155 -0.25 9.91 -7.80
C GLY A 155 -1.13 9.08 -8.71
N PHE A 156 -2.12 9.75 -9.30
CA PHE A 156 -3.06 9.18 -10.25
C PHE A 156 -3.09 10.02 -11.51
N ALA A 157 -3.44 9.41 -12.64
CA ALA A 157 -3.59 10.10 -13.91
C ALA A 157 -4.71 9.49 -14.73
N ILE A 158 -5.29 10.27 -15.64
CA ILE A 158 -6.18 9.77 -16.69
C ILE A 158 -5.45 9.84 -18.03
N ALA A 159 -5.49 8.75 -18.79
CA ALA A 159 -4.96 8.72 -20.15
C ALA A 159 -5.74 9.66 -21.07
N LEU A 160 -5.04 10.57 -21.74
CA LEU A 160 -5.60 11.48 -22.74
C LEU A 160 -5.61 10.85 -24.13
N HIS A 161 -4.71 9.90 -24.37
CA HIS A 161 -4.51 9.23 -25.65
C HIS A 161 -4.35 7.73 -25.46
N ASP A 162 -4.58 6.97 -26.51
CA ASP A 162 -4.20 5.56 -26.56
C ASP A 162 -2.67 5.46 -26.62
N PHE A 163 -2.13 4.46 -25.92
CA PHE A 163 -0.71 4.16 -25.96
C PHE A 163 -0.49 2.65 -26.08
N GLU A 164 0.20 2.25 -27.14
CA GLU A 164 0.56 0.85 -27.38
C GLU A 164 2.02 0.62 -26.99
N ALA A 165 2.24 -0.38 -26.14
CA ALA A 165 3.57 -0.70 -25.65
C ALA A 165 4.37 -1.40 -26.74
N THR A 166 5.55 -0.87 -27.06
CA THR A 166 6.45 -1.45 -28.07
C THR A 166 7.60 -2.24 -27.46
N ALA A 167 7.75 -2.21 -26.13
CA ALA A 167 8.77 -2.97 -25.39
C ALA A 167 8.20 -3.62 -24.12
N PRO A 168 8.80 -4.72 -23.62
CA PRO A 168 8.28 -5.48 -22.48
C PRO A 168 8.22 -4.71 -21.15
N ASN A 169 9.00 -3.64 -20.99
CA ASN A 169 9.02 -2.79 -19.80
C ASN A 169 8.00 -1.63 -19.86
N MET A 170 7.19 -1.55 -20.92
CA MET A 170 6.19 -0.51 -21.13
C MET A 170 4.78 -1.03 -20.82
N VAL A 171 3.86 -0.12 -20.49
CA VAL A 171 2.46 -0.47 -20.20
C VAL A 171 1.53 0.22 -21.20
N SER A 172 0.65 -0.55 -21.83
CA SER A 172 -0.37 -0.01 -22.73
C SER A 172 -1.60 0.47 -21.97
N PHE A 173 -2.29 1.46 -22.53
CA PHE A 173 -3.59 1.94 -22.05
C PHE A 173 -4.40 2.56 -23.18
N ARG A 174 -5.70 2.70 -22.94
CA ARG A 174 -6.64 3.43 -23.80
C ARG A 174 -6.93 4.80 -23.21
N ARG A 175 -7.33 5.74 -24.06
CA ARG A 175 -7.87 7.02 -23.62
C ARG A 175 -8.96 6.79 -22.58
N ASN A 176 -8.93 7.61 -21.54
CA ASN A 176 -9.75 7.57 -20.33
C ASN A 176 -9.42 6.45 -19.34
N ASP A 177 -8.44 5.58 -19.61
CA ASP A 177 -7.95 4.66 -18.59
C ASP A 177 -7.36 5.42 -17.41
N LEU A 178 -7.61 4.90 -16.21
CA LEU A 178 -6.98 5.35 -14.99
C LEU A 178 -5.59 4.72 -14.87
N VAL A 179 -4.59 5.57 -14.69
CA VAL A 179 -3.19 5.20 -14.54
C VAL A 179 -2.74 5.51 -13.13
N ILE A 180 -2.22 4.49 -12.44
CA ILE A 180 -1.60 4.65 -11.13
C ILE A 180 -0.14 5.04 -11.34
N ILE A 181 0.31 6.19 -10.82
CA ILE A 181 1.67 6.67 -10.97
C ILE A 181 2.54 6.10 -9.83
N LEU A 182 3.59 5.37 -10.19
CA LEU A 182 4.51 4.73 -9.25
C LEU A 182 5.84 5.46 -9.13
N SER A 183 6.29 6.15 -10.19
CA SER A 183 7.51 6.96 -10.17
C SER A 183 7.51 7.97 -11.30
N LYS A 184 7.98 9.18 -10.97
CA LYS A 184 8.24 10.28 -11.93
C LYS A 184 9.73 10.58 -12.10
N LYS A 185 10.61 9.68 -11.66
CA LYS A 185 12.06 9.91 -11.67
C LYS A 185 12.67 10.12 -13.06
N ASP A 186 12.03 9.61 -14.12
CA ASP A 186 12.50 9.73 -15.50
C ASP A 186 11.75 10.84 -16.28
N SER A 187 11.19 11.83 -15.58
CA SER A 187 10.38 12.90 -16.19
C SER A 187 11.18 13.72 -17.20
N GLU A 188 12.48 13.93 -16.98
CA GLU A 188 13.34 14.65 -17.92
C GLU A 188 13.52 13.93 -19.26
N ARG A 189 13.24 12.62 -19.29
CA ARG A 189 13.24 11.80 -20.51
C ARG A 189 11.85 11.70 -21.14
N GLY A 190 10.83 12.31 -20.52
CA GLY A 190 9.43 12.25 -20.95
C GLY A 190 8.69 10.98 -20.51
N TRP A 191 9.22 10.22 -19.54
CA TRP A 191 8.65 8.93 -19.13
C TRP A 191 8.30 8.90 -17.65
N TRP A 192 7.13 8.33 -17.34
CA TRP A 192 6.77 7.92 -16.00
C TRP A 192 6.63 6.41 -15.92
N ARG A 193 6.77 5.87 -14.70
CA ARG A 193 6.46 4.47 -14.40
C ARG A 193 5.12 4.41 -13.68
N GLY A 194 4.24 3.53 -14.13
CA GLY A 194 2.92 3.37 -13.52
C GLY A 194 2.35 1.98 -13.69
N MET A 195 1.06 1.87 -13.34
CA MET A 195 0.31 0.64 -13.41
C MET A 195 -1.07 0.86 -14.01
N VAL A 196 -1.46 -0.03 -14.92
CA VAL A 196 -2.77 -0.08 -15.57
C VAL A 196 -3.22 -1.52 -15.60
N ASN A 197 -4.44 -1.81 -15.10
CA ASN A 197 -5.01 -3.16 -15.08
C ASN A 197 -4.08 -4.23 -14.47
N GLY A 198 -3.35 -3.87 -13.40
CA GLY A 198 -2.39 -4.74 -12.71
C GLY A 198 -1.08 -5.00 -13.46
N ARG A 199 -0.85 -4.34 -14.61
CA ARG A 199 0.41 -4.39 -15.35
C ARG A 199 1.21 -3.14 -15.07
N MET A 200 2.48 -3.31 -14.70
CA MET A 200 3.39 -2.20 -14.45
C MET A 200 4.30 -1.97 -15.65
N GLY A 201 4.59 -0.71 -15.93
CA GLY A 201 5.54 -0.34 -16.98
C GLY A 201 5.71 1.16 -17.15
N TYR A 202 6.58 1.50 -18.08
CA TYR A 202 6.83 2.88 -18.50
C TYR A 202 5.80 3.35 -19.52
N PHE A 203 5.48 4.65 -19.46
CA PHE A 203 4.63 5.33 -20.42
C PHE A 203 5.00 6.82 -20.56
N PRO A 204 4.64 7.49 -21.67
CA PRO A 204 4.96 8.90 -21.88
C PRO A 204 4.14 9.77 -20.94
N CYS A 205 4.79 10.66 -20.18
CA CYS A 205 4.08 11.54 -19.25
C CYS A 205 3.12 12.52 -19.96
N SER A 206 3.42 12.88 -21.22
CA SER A 206 2.56 13.74 -22.04
C SER A 206 1.25 13.09 -22.48
N TYR A 207 1.07 11.79 -22.26
CA TYR A 207 -0.13 11.04 -22.66
C TYR A 207 -1.20 11.00 -21.56
N VAL A 208 -0.92 11.57 -20.39
CA VAL A 208 -1.81 11.54 -19.24
C VAL A 208 -2.00 12.93 -18.65
N ILE A 209 -3.07 13.09 -17.88
CA ILE A 209 -3.29 14.25 -17.00
C ILE A 209 -3.43 13.78 -15.57
N GLU A 210 -2.68 14.39 -14.65
CA GLU A 210 -2.72 14.03 -13.24
C GLU A 210 -4.09 14.30 -12.60
N LYS A 211 -4.38 13.55 -11.54
CA LYS A 211 -5.55 13.66 -10.67
C LYS A 211 -5.11 13.72 -9.21
N GLU A 212 -5.86 14.49 -8.42
CA GLU A 212 -5.62 14.67 -6.99
C GLU A 212 -5.92 13.39 -6.19
N ASP A 213 -6.88 12.61 -6.65
CA ASP A 213 -7.30 11.35 -6.02
C ASP A 213 -7.72 10.30 -7.06
N PHE A 214 -8.09 9.13 -6.55
CA PHE A 214 -8.52 7.98 -7.34
C PHE A 214 -10.00 8.03 -7.75
N GLY A 215 -10.76 9.03 -7.29
CA GLY A 215 -12.22 9.12 -7.42
C GLY A 215 -13.00 7.92 -6.88
#